data_AF-A0A7L1BE78-F1
#
_entry.id   AF-A0A7L1BE78-F1
#
_cell.length_a   1.000
_cell.length_b   1.000
_cell.length_c   1.000
_cell.angle_alpha   90.00
_cell.angle_beta   90.00
_cell.angle_gamma   90.00
#
_symmetry.space_group_name_H-M   'P 1'
#
loop_
_entity.id
_entity.type
_entity.pdbx_description
1 polymer ?
#
loop_
_entity_poly.entity_id
_entity_poly.type
_entity_poly.pdbx_seq_one_letter_code
_entity_poly.pdbx_strand_id
1 'polypeptide(L)'
;GWAQQQMSPAPSAEFSVLLQVTKGPTCHIRLRAKVFALSLNLSKNRFDFSDIVIGQCRVETVRLYNWFRVPCKWFITVVKPKVKHR
;
A
#
# COMPACT_ATOMS: atom_id res chain seq x y z
N GLY A 1 -0.94 20.29 12.39
CA GLY A 1 -1.00 20.61 10.95
C GLY A 1 -1.05 19.32 10.18
N TRP A 2 -2.13 19.08 9.43
CA TRP A 2 -2.28 17.88 8.61
C TRP A 2 -1.52 18.11 7.30
N ALA A 3 -0.35 17.51 7.16
CA ALA A 3 0.33 17.47 5.87
C ALA A 3 -0.50 16.55 4.95
N GLN A 4 -1.25 17.14 4.03
CA GLN A 4 -1.75 16.41 2.88
C GLN A 4 -0.53 16.01 2.06
N GLN A 5 -0.18 14.73 2.09
CA GLN A 5 0.79 14.18 1.16
C GLN A 5 0.14 14.24 -0.22
N GLN A 6 0.53 15.25 -1.01
CA GLN A 6 0.02 15.48 -2.36
C GLN A 6 0.22 14.20 -3.17
N MET A 7 -0.88 13.62 -3.62
CA MET A 7 -0.93 12.34 -4.31
C MET A 7 -0.34 12.48 -5.71
N SER A 8 0.76 11.78 -6.02
CA SER A 8 1.18 11.63 -7.41
C SER A 8 0.14 10.77 -8.14
N PRO A 9 -0.25 11.10 -9.40
CA PRO A 9 -1.14 10.26 -10.17
C PRO A 9 -0.53 8.85 -10.28
N ALA A 10 -1.32 7.86 -9.89
CA ALA A 10 -1.02 6.45 -10.08
C ALA A 10 -0.54 6.21 -11.53
N PRO A 11 0.61 5.55 -11.75
CA PRO A 11 1.08 5.27 -13.10
C PRO A 11 0.04 4.37 -13.79
N SER A 12 -0.55 4.85 -14.89
CA SER A 12 -1.36 3.99 -15.76
C SER A 12 -0.43 3.25 -16.68
N ALA A 13 -0.47 1.92 -16.65
CA ALA A 13 0.24 1.08 -17.60
C ALA A 13 -0.69 0.77 -18.78
N GLU A 14 -0.21 1.03 -20.00
CA GLU A 14 -0.91 0.67 -21.23
C GLU A 14 -0.08 -0.36 -21.99
N PHE A 15 -0.75 -1.41 -22.46
CA PHE A 15 -0.15 -2.49 -23.23
C PHE A 15 -0.98 -2.67 -24.50
N SER A 16 -0.31 -2.86 -25.63
CA SER A 16 -0.98 -3.28 -26.86
C SER A 16 -0.68 -4.75 -27.11
N VAL A 17 -1.73 -5.57 -27.18
CA VAL A 17 -1.62 -7.01 -27.42
C VAL A 17 -2.21 -7.32 -28.79
N LEU A 18 -1.49 -8.11 -29.57
CA LEU A 18 -1.95 -8.64 -30.83
C LEU A 18 -2.61 -10.00 -30.58
N LEU A 19 -3.91 -10.11 -30.80
CA LEU A 19 -4.65 -11.36 -30.67
C LEU A 19 -4.85 -11.97 -32.05
N GLN A 20 -4.30 -13.18 -32.23
CA GLN A 20 -4.45 -13.96 -33.44
C GLN A 20 -5.63 -14.93 -33.26
N VAL A 21 -6.69 -14.72 -34.03
CA VAL A 21 -7.85 -15.62 -34.05
C VAL A 21 -7.57 -16.74 -35.05
N THR A 22 -7.69 -18.00 -34.64
CA THR A 22 -7.47 -19.16 -35.53
C THR A 22 -8.42 -19.08 -36.74
N LYS A 23 -7.85 -19.05 -37.95
CA LYS A 23 -8.58 -18.85 -39.22
C LYS A 23 -9.39 -17.53 -39.28
N GLY A 24 -9.02 -16.54 -38.49
CA GLY A 24 -9.71 -15.26 -38.40
C GLY A 24 -8.77 -14.07 -38.48
N PRO A 25 -9.31 -12.83 -38.40
CA PRO A 25 -8.51 -11.63 -38.45
C PRO A 25 -7.66 -11.47 -37.19
N THR A 26 -6.49 -10.86 -37.35
CA THR A 26 -5.69 -10.37 -36.24
C THR A 26 -6.31 -9.11 -35.66
N CYS A 27 -6.48 -9.04 -34.34
CA CYS A 27 -6.98 -7.83 -33.67
C CYS A 27 -5.93 -7.20 -32.74
N HIS A 28 -5.82 -5.87 -32.78
CA HIS A 28 -5.02 -5.11 -31.83
C HIS A 28 -5.91 -4.70 -30.66
N ILE A 29 -5.60 -5.19 -29.46
CA ILE A 29 -6.32 -4.84 -28.24
C ILE A 29 -5.43 -3.96 -27.38
N ARG A 30 -5.97 -2.82 -26.94
CA ARG A 30 -5.32 -1.96 -25.95
C ARG A 30 -5.81 -2.36 -24.55
N LEU A 31 -4.88 -2.81 -23.72
CA LEU A 31 -5.12 -3.10 -22.31
C LEU A 31 -4.65 -1.90 -21.50
N ARG A 32 -5.53 -1.35 -20.66
CA ARG A 32 -5.20 -0.25 -19.75
C ARG A 32 -5.35 -0.72 -18.31
N ALA A 33 -4.26 -0.69 -17.56
CA ALA A 33 -4.25 -0.98 -16.14
C ALA A 33 -4.01 0.31 -15.36
N LYS A 34 -4.88 0.60 -14.38
CA LYS A 34 -4.65 1.65 -13.40
C LYS A 34 -3.90 1.04 -12.22
N VAL A 35 -2.61 1.35 -12.09
CA VAL A 35 -1.81 0.84 -10.97
C VAL A 35 -2.11 1.67 -9.74
N PHE A 36 -2.90 1.15 -8.81
CA PHE A 36 -3.13 1.81 -7.54
C PHE A 36 -1.87 1.64 -6.67
N ALA A 37 -1.13 2.73 -6.44
CA ALA A 37 -0.18 2.76 -5.34
C ALA A 37 -0.94 2.56 -4.03
N LEU A 38 -0.53 1.61 -3.18
CA LEU A 38 -1.18 1.34 -1.88
C LEU A 38 -1.17 2.61 -1.00
N SER A 39 -2.24 3.40 -1.06
CA SER A 39 -2.53 4.53 -0.19
C SER A 39 -3.10 4.02 1.12
N LEU A 40 -2.19 3.65 2.02
CA LEU A 40 -2.50 3.27 3.39
C LEU A 40 -2.19 4.44 4.31
N ASN A 41 -3.08 4.72 5.25
CA ASN A 41 -2.86 5.73 6.27
C ASN A 41 -2.95 5.12 7.67
N LEU A 42 -2.11 5.63 8.57
CA LEU A 42 -2.08 5.26 9.97
C LEU A 42 -2.51 6.45 10.81
N SER A 43 -3.38 6.23 11.79
CA SER A 43 -3.72 7.28 12.76
C SER A 43 -2.52 7.72 13.61
N LYS A 44 -1.52 6.84 13.78
CA LYS A 44 -0.27 7.08 14.51
C LYS A 44 0.80 6.13 13.96
N ASN A 45 2.01 6.63 13.71
CA ASN A 45 3.13 5.83 13.17
C ASN A 45 4.22 5.51 14.19
N ARG A 46 4.14 6.08 15.39
CA ARG A 46 5.06 5.84 16.50
C ARG A 46 4.26 5.67 17.78
N PHE A 47 4.55 4.61 18.54
CA PHE A 47 4.01 4.44 19.87
C PHE A 47 5.08 4.77 20.91
N ASP A 48 4.63 5.44 21.96
CA ASP A 48 5.38 5.67 23.19
C ASP A 48 4.43 5.26 24.32
N PHE A 49 4.83 4.23 25.06
CA PHE A 49 4.03 3.67 26.14
C PHE A 49 4.34 4.32 27.50
N SER A 50 5.35 5.19 27.55
CA SER A 50 5.87 5.80 28.79
C SER A 50 6.25 4.74 29.85
N ASP A 51 6.45 5.16 31.10
CA ASP A 51 6.74 4.23 32.19
C ASP A 51 5.52 3.36 32.51
N ILE A 52 5.73 2.04 32.58
CA ILE A 52 4.70 1.05 32.92
C ILE A 52 5.05 0.44 34.28
N VAL A 53 4.08 0.48 35.20
CA VAL A 53 4.24 -0.11 36.55
C VAL A 53 4.32 -1.64 36.46
N ILE A 54 5.15 -2.24 37.32
CA ILE A 54 5.30 -3.70 37.42
C ILE A 54 3.93 -4.35 37.64
N GLY A 55 3.63 -5.36 36.81
CA GLY A 55 2.35 -6.10 36.87
C GLY A 55 1.19 -5.44 36.13
N GLN A 56 1.38 -4.27 35.51
CA GLN A 56 0.35 -3.59 34.71
C GLN A 56 0.58 -3.79 33.19
N CYS A 57 -0.52 -3.71 32.43
CA CYS A 57 -0.50 -3.78 30.97
C CYS A 57 -1.08 -2.49 30.38
N ARG A 58 -0.37 -1.89 29.43
CA ARG A 58 -0.86 -0.74 28.68
C ARG A 58 -1.12 -1.15 27.23
N VAL A 59 -2.33 -0.87 26.75
CA VAL A 59 -2.76 -1.18 25.38
C VAL A 59 -3.00 0.12 24.63
N GLU A 60 -2.38 0.25 23.46
CA GLU A 60 -2.57 1.38 22.56
C GLU A 60 -3.14 0.87 21.24
N THR A 61 -4.08 1.62 20.66
CA THR A 61 -4.76 1.24 19.41
C THR A 61 -4.33 2.15 18.27
N VAL A 62 -3.91 1.56 17.14
CA VAL A 62 -3.75 2.26 15.86
C VAL A 62 -4.88 1.89 14.92
N ARG A 63 -5.37 2.87 14.17
CA ARG A 63 -6.30 2.65 13.07
C ARG A 63 -5.52 2.64 11.77
N LEU A 64 -5.81 1.63 10.94
CA LEU A 64 -5.34 1.53 9.57
C LEU A 64 -6.50 1.89 8.65
N TYR A 65 -6.26 2.81 7.72
CA TYR A 65 -7.27 3.23 6.75
C TYR A 65 -6.80 2.90 5.34
N ASN A 66 -7.67 2.22 4.59
CA ASN A 66 -7.51 1.98 3.17
C ASN A 66 -8.37 3.00 2.41
N TRP A 67 -7.71 3.89 1.66
CA TRP A 67 -8.41 4.92 0.88
C TRP A 67 -9.08 4.39 -0.38
N PHE A 68 -8.83 3.13 -0.76
CA PHE A 68 -9.47 2.52 -1.91
C PHE A 68 -10.72 1.75 -1.53
N ARG A 69 -11.68 1.76 -2.46
CA ARG A 69 -12.92 0.96 -2.37
C ARG A 69 -12.70 -0.52 -2.72
N VAL A 70 -11.45 -0.99 -2.75
CA VAL A 70 -11.09 -2.39 -3.02
C VAL A 70 -10.61 -3.07 -1.74
N PRO A 71 -10.87 -4.36 -1.52
CA PRO A 71 -10.35 -5.09 -0.37
C PRO A 71 -8.80 -5.07 -0.32
N CYS A 72 -8.24 -4.94 0.88
CA CYS A 72 -6.80 -5.07 1.12
C CYS A 72 -6.51 -6.15 2.15
N LYS A 73 -5.38 -6.83 1.98
CA LYS A 73 -4.82 -7.77 2.96
C LYS A 73 -3.79 -7.05 3.82
N TRP A 74 -3.83 -7.29 5.12
CA TRP A 74 -2.95 -6.66 6.11
C TRP A 74 -2.08 -7.71 6.77
N PHE A 75 -0.83 -7.35 7.05
CA PHE A 75 0.12 -8.20 7.77
C PHE A 75 1.03 -7.33 8.64
N ILE A 76 1.46 -7.89 9.77
CA ILE A 76 2.42 -7.26 10.67
C ILE A 76 3.73 -8.02 10.53
N THR A 77 4.81 -7.32 10.17
CA THR A 77 6.14 -7.90 10.04
C THR A 77 7.15 -7.08 10.83
N VAL A 78 8.02 -7.76 11.57
CA VAL A 78 9.13 -7.12 12.26
C VAL A 78 10.21 -6.77 11.24
N VAL A 79 10.48 -5.47 11.07
CA VAL A 79 11.59 -5.00 10.23
C VAL A 79 12.86 -5.00 11.07
N LYS A 80 13.82 -5.86 10.73
CA LYS A 80 15.15 -5.85 11.37
C LYS A 80 15.86 -4.54 11.01
N PRO A 81 16.50 -3.84 11.98
CA PRO A 81 17.31 -2.68 11.66
C PRO A 81 18.41 -3.09 10.66
N LYS A 82 18.54 -2.35 9.55
CA LYS A 82 19.72 -2.49 8.70
C LYS A 82 20.89 -1.86 9.45
N VAL A 83 21.76 -2.70 10.02
CA VAL A 83 23.03 -2.24 10.60
C VAL A 83 23.81 -1.58 9.47
N LYS A 84 24.00 -0.25 9.55
CA LYS A 84 24.96 0.43 8.69
C LYS A 84 26.34 0.18 9.29
N HIS A 85 27.12 -0.69 8.65
CA HIS A 85 28.56 -0.72 8.91
C HIS A 85 29.14 0.63 8.50
N ARG A 86 29.80 1.30 9.44
CA ARG A 86 30.63 2.49 9.18
C ARG A 86 31.93 2.05 8.52
#